data_AF-A0A8T3VV87-F1
#
_entry.id   AF-A0A8T3VV87-F1
#
_cell.length_a   1.000
_cell.length_b   1.000
_cell.length_c   1.000
_cell.angle_alpha   90.00
_cell.angle_beta   90.00
_cell.angle_gamma   90.00
#
_symmetry.space_group_name_H-M   'P 1'
#
loop_
_entity.id
_entity.type
_entity.pdbx_description
1 polymer ?
#
loop_
_entity_poly.entity_id
_entity_poly.type
_entity_poly.pdbx_seq_one_letter_code
_entity_poly.pdbx_strand_id
1 'polypeptide(L)'
;MYGIFICSLCGRARIVDKDSKSSSCPYCGTTTKTKDMIFIYECRDQERAREALGQAAGFERPDDKAKKKRIEKADPYSTMIYKYEHASDLDEKMVILAKGLTKSKGTFTLEDVQEIVGEKNAERYVAAMMDRCYIAEVRPGQYRSS
;
A
#
# COMPACT_ATOMS: atom_id res chain seq x y z
N MET A 1 7.54 14.83 20.67
CA MET A 1 6.70 15.25 19.50
C MET A 1 7.62 15.72 18.39
N TYR A 2 7.32 15.53 17.10
CA TYR A 2 8.25 15.88 16.01
C TYR A 2 7.77 17.09 15.21
N GLY A 3 8.71 17.86 14.67
CA GLY A 3 8.41 18.97 13.78
C GLY A 3 9.45 19.16 12.70
N ILE A 4 9.04 19.77 11.59
CA ILE A 4 9.94 20.16 10.50
C ILE A 4 10.37 21.60 10.73
N PHE A 5 11.69 21.82 10.77
CA PHE A 5 12.30 23.13 10.97
C PHE A 5 13.29 23.42 9.84
N ILE A 6 13.25 24.65 9.32
CA ILE A 6 14.20 25.15 8.33
C ILE A 6 15.32 25.89 9.07
N CYS A 7 16.56 25.45 8.89
CA CYS A 7 17.70 26.14 9.48
C CYS A 7 17.82 27.56 8.91
N SER A 8 17.86 28.57 9.78
CA SER A 8 17.97 29.98 9.39
C SER A 8 19.31 30.32 8.71
N LEU A 9 20.36 29.53 8.93
CA LEU A 9 21.68 29.78 8.34
C LEU A 9 21.89 29.06 7.02
N CYS A 10 21.61 27.76 6.94
CA CYS A 10 21.86 26.98 5.71
C CYS A 10 20.61 26.75 4.86
N GLY A 11 19.43 27.18 5.31
CA GLY A 11 18.17 27.05 4.58
C GLY A 11 17.65 25.60 4.45
N ARG A 12 18.34 24.61 5.02
CA ARG A 12 17.95 23.20 4.91
C ARG A 12 16.90 22.83 5.95
N ALA A 13 15.83 22.20 5.48
CA ALA A 13 14.80 21.61 6.31
C ALA A 13 15.30 20.32 6.98
N ARG A 14 14.91 20.11 8.24
CA ARG A 14 15.19 18.88 9.00
C ARG A 14 14.07 18.56 9.96
N ILE A 15 13.97 17.29 10.35
CA ILE A 15 13.07 16.85 11.41
C ILE A 15 13.77 17.06 12.75
N VAL A 16 13.07 17.64 13.71
CA VAL A 16 13.55 17.89 15.06
C VAL A 16 12.55 17.32 16.05
N ASP A 17 13.06 16.66 17.08
CA ASP A 17 12.27 16.28 18.25
C ASP A 17 12.08 17.49 19.17
N LYS A 18 10.82 17.84 19.41
CA LYS A 18 10.40 18.96 20.26
C LYS A 18 10.63 18.70 21.75
N ASP A 19 10.80 17.44 22.15
CA ASP A 19 11.03 17.08 23.56
C ASP A 19 12.50 17.32 23.95
N SER A 20 13.39 17.41 22.95
CA SER A 20 14.79 17.77 23.10
C SER A 20 14.97 19.28 23.34
N LYS A 21 15.87 19.67 24.28
CA LYS A 21 16.09 21.09 24.65
C LYS A 21 16.72 21.95 23.54
N SER A 22 17.55 21.34 22.71
CA SER A 22 18.24 21.98 21.60
C SER A 22 18.48 20.98 20.48
N SER A 23 18.60 21.47 19.25
CA SER A 23 18.97 20.67 18.09
C SER A 23 20.08 21.35 17.31
N SER A 24 21.12 20.57 17.01
CA SER A 24 22.23 20.97 16.17
C SER A 24 21.94 20.62 14.71
N CYS A 25 22.17 21.58 13.81
CA CYS A 25 22.03 21.36 12.38
C CYS A 25 23.22 20.52 11.88
N PRO A 26 22.98 19.33 11.31
CA PRO A 26 24.06 18.46 10.84
C PRO A 26 24.80 19.01 9.62
N TYR A 27 24.24 20.02 8.94
CA TYR A 27 24.81 20.57 7.70
C TYR A 27 25.73 21.77 7.93
N CYS A 28 25.48 22.58 8.94
CA CYS A 28 26.26 23.81 9.21
C CYS A 28 26.78 23.91 10.65
N GLY A 29 26.50 22.91 11.50
CA GLY A 29 26.97 22.84 12.88
C GLY A 29 26.26 23.77 13.86
N THR A 30 25.38 24.65 13.40
CA THR A 30 24.66 25.60 14.25
C THR A 30 23.72 24.89 15.22
N THR A 31 23.82 25.22 16.50
CA THR A 31 22.91 24.73 17.54
C THR A 31 21.86 25.77 17.86
N THR A 32 20.60 25.37 17.83
CA THR A 32 19.45 26.25 18.13
C THR A 32 18.65 25.62 19.28
N LYS A 33 18.15 26.44 20.21
CA LYS A 33 17.25 25.96 21.27
C LYS A 33 15.88 25.67 20.66
N THR A 34 15.31 24.53 21.01
CA THR A 34 14.07 24.03 20.38
C THR A 34 12.88 24.95 20.64
N LYS A 35 12.86 25.63 21.79
CA LYS A 35 11.84 26.64 22.14
C LYS A 35 11.82 27.87 21.22
N ASP A 36 12.93 28.18 20.56
CA ASP A 36 13.10 29.36 19.70
C ASP A 36 12.93 28.99 18.21
N MET A 37 12.60 27.72 17.90
CA MET A 37 12.40 27.23 16.54
C MET A 37 10.96 27.42 16.08
N ILE A 38 10.78 27.95 14.87
CA ILE A 38 9.48 28.05 14.21
C ILE A 38 9.29 26.82 13.31
N PHE A 39 8.40 25.93 13.72
CA PHE A 39 8.09 24.71 12.97
C PHE A 39 7.08 24.99 11.86
N ILE A 40 7.38 24.53 10.65
CA ILE A 40 6.47 24.65 9.49
C ILE A 40 5.44 23.51 9.44
N TYR A 41 5.71 22.42 10.17
CA TYR A 41 4.84 21.26 10.28
C TYR A 41 5.13 20.55 11.61
N GLU A 42 4.10 20.02 12.26
CA GLU A 42 4.20 19.32 13.53
C GLU A 42 3.35 18.06 13.53
N CYS A 43 3.87 16.97 14.11
CA CYS A 43 3.15 15.72 14.25
C CYS A 43 3.67 14.89 15.43
N ARG A 44 2.86 13.93 15.88
CA ARG A 44 3.25 13.03 16.98
C ARG A 44 4.17 11.89 16.55
N ASP A 45 4.18 11.57 15.26
CA ASP A 45 4.88 10.42 14.68
C ASP A 45 6.01 10.89 13.75
N GLN A 46 7.21 10.36 13.95
CA GLN A 46 8.39 10.68 13.13
C GLN A 46 8.22 10.23 11.67
N GLU A 47 7.51 9.13 11.40
CA GLU A 47 7.25 8.68 10.02
C GLU A 47 6.43 9.72 9.25
N ARG A 48 5.40 10.30 9.87
CA ARG A 48 4.60 11.38 9.26
C ARG A 48 5.43 12.64 9.00
N ALA A 49 6.33 13.02 9.93
CA ALA A 49 7.25 14.14 9.70
C ALA A 49 8.18 13.86 8.50
N ARG A 50 8.59 12.59 8.33
CA ARG A 50 9.46 12.17 7.23
C ARG A 50 8.75 12.16 5.88
N GLU A 51 7.51 11.69 5.83
CA GLU A 51 6.67 11.75 4.62
C GLU A 51 6.43 13.21 4.20
N ALA A 52 6.05 14.08 5.14
CA ALA A 52 5.82 15.49 4.87
C ALA A 52 7.10 16.20 4.39
N LEU A 53 8.26 15.91 4.98
CA LEU A 53 9.54 16.45 4.54
C LEU A 53 9.92 15.96 3.14
N GLY A 54 9.70 14.67 2.83
CA GLY A 54 9.95 14.09 1.52
C GLY A 54 9.10 14.73 0.42
N GLN A 55 7.80 14.91 0.68
CA GLN A 55 6.89 15.60 -0.24
C GLN A 55 7.29 17.07 -0.47
N ALA A 56 7.62 17.81 0.59
CA ALA A 56 8.00 19.21 0.50
C ALA A 56 9.35 19.44 -0.21
N ALA A 57 10.31 18.51 -0.05
CA ALA A 57 11.63 18.60 -0.67
C ALA A 57 11.68 18.03 -2.11
N GLY A 58 10.57 17.49 -2.63
CA GLY A 58 10.56 16.75 -3.89
C GLY A 58 11.43 15.48 -3.87
N PHE A 59 11.75 14.97 -2.67
CA PHE A 59 12.60 13.81 -2.49
C PHE A 59 11.73 12.55 -2.47
N GLU A 60 11.67 11.86 -3.61
CA GLU A 60 11.10 10.52 -3.70
C GLU A 60 12.15 9.49 -3.27
N ARG A 61 11.83 8.60 -2.32
CA ARG A 61 12.77 7.55 -1.92
C ARG A 61 13.08 6.66 -3.14
N PRO A 62 14.34 6.26 -3.36
CA PRO A 62 14.68 5.26 -4.38
C PRO A 62 13.85 3.98 -4.26
N ASP A 63 13.55 3.57 -3.03
CA ASP A 63 12.73 2.39 -2.71
C ASP A 63 11.27 2.54 -3.11
N ASP A 64 10.71 3.76 -3.10
CA ASP A 64 9.31 3.99 -3.47
C ASP A 64 9.12 3.92 -4.99
N LYS A 65 10.11 4.39 -5.77
CA LYS A 65 10.15 4.18 -7.23
C LYS A 65 10.35 2.71 -7.59
N ALA A 66 11.23 2.00 -6.89
CA ALA A 66 11.46 0.58 -7.12
C ALA A 66 10.24 -0.26 -6.73
N LYS A 67 9.56 0.06 -5.61
CA LYS A 67 8.33 -0.58 -5.16
C LYS A 67 7.16 -0.29 -6.10
N LYS A 68 6.97 0.95 -6.54
CA LYS A 68 5.97 1.30 -7.58
C LYS A 68 6.25 0.55 -8.88
N LYS A 69 7.49 0.58 -9.39
CA LYS A 69 7.87 -0.17 -10.61
C LYS A 69 7.69 -1.69 -10.45
N ARG A 70 7.95 -2.27 -9.27
CA ARG A 70 7.70 -3.70 -9.01
C ARG A 70 6.21 -4.02 -9.02
N ILE A 71 5.37 -3.16 -8.44
CA ILE A 71 3.91 -3.31 -8.44
C ILE A 71 3.33 -3.12 -9.85
N GLU A 72 3.86 -2.17 -10.62
CA GLU A 72 3.44 -1.91 -12.01
C GLU A 72 3.86 -3.02 -12.99
N LYS A 73 5.00 -3.67 -12.73
CA LYS A 73 5.48 -4.81 -13.52
C LYS A 73 4.94 -6.16 -13.05
N ALA A 74 4.34 -6.23 -11.87
CA ALA A 74 3.77 -7.46 -11.37
C ALA A 74 2.49 -7.75 -12.16
N ASP A 75 2.52 -8.86 -12.90
CA ASP A 75 1.36 -9.34 -13.62
C ASP A 75 0.16 -9.49 -12.64
N PRO A 76 -1.03 -8.92 -12.98
CA PRO A 76 -2.19 -8.93 -12.09
C PRO A 76 -2.60 -10.33 -11.64
N TYR A 77 -2.41 -11.34 -12.49
CA TYR A 77 -2.73 -12.72 -12.20
C TYR A 77 -1.76 -13.32 -11.17
N SER A 78 -0.45 -13.14 -11.38
CA SER A 78 0.59 -13.57 -10.42
C SER A 78 0.42 -12.92 -9.04
N THR A 79 0.05 -11.63 -9.01
CA THR A 79 -0.21 -10.90 -7.75
C THR A 79 -1.45 -11.42 -7.04
N MET A 80 -2.49 -11.81 -7.78
CA MET A 80 -3.70 -12.41 -7.22
C MET A 80 -3.39 -13.77 -6.59
N ILE A 81 -2.66 -14.66 -7.30
CA ILE A 81 -2.28 -15.98 -6.78
C ILE A 81 -1.53 -15.83 -5.46
N TYR A 82 -0.51 -14.95 -5.43
CA TYR A 82 0.25 -14.69 -4.20
C TYR A 82 -0.67 -14.30 -3.03
N LYS A 83 -1.62 -13.39 -3.24
CA LYS A 83 -2.57 -12.98 -2.21
C LYS A 83 -3.49 -14.11 -1.78
N TYR A 84 -3.97 -14.92 -2.72
CA TYR A 84 -4.83 -16.07 -2.45
C TYR A 84 -4.11 -17.13 -1.59
N GLU A 85 -2.85 -17.42 -1.90
CA GLU A 85 -2.05 -18.40 -1.14
C GLU A 85 -1.77 -17.94 0.30
N HIS A 86 -1.60 -16.63 0.51
CA HIS A 86 -1.27 -16.05 1.82
C HIS A 86 -2.50 -15.62 2.63
N ALA A 87 -3.69 -15.65 2.04
CA ALA A 87 -4.93 -15.43 2.78
C ALA A 87 -5.21 -16.63 3.69
N SER A 88 -5.64 -16.35 4.92
CA SER A 88 -5.94 -17.38 5.92
C SER A 88 -7.42 -17.72 5.98
N ASP A 89 -8.27 -16.75 5.65
CA ASP A 89 -9.71 -16.89 5.67
C ASP A 89 -10.26 -17.31 4.31
N LEU A 90 -11.27 -18.18 4.32
CA LEU A 90 -11.86 -18.73 3.10
C LEU A 90 -12.67 -17.67 2.34
N ASP A 91 -13.31 -16.75 3.06
CA ASP A 91 -14.08 -15.66 2.50
C ASP A 91 -13.17 -14.65 1.80
N GLU A 92 -12.06 -14.29 2.46
CA GLU A 92 -11.00 -13.48 1.88
C GLU A 92 -10.43 -14.12 0.60
N LYS A 93 -10.17 -15.43 0.62
CA LYS A 93 -9.73 -16.18 -0.57
C LYS A 93 -10.71 -16.06 -1.74
N MET A 94 -12.00 -16.25 -1.48
CA MET A 94 -13.05 -16.15 -2.49
C MET A 94 -13.15 -14.74 -3.08
N VAL A 95 -13.05 -13.70 -2.25
CA VAL A 95 -13.06 -12.30 -2.71
C VAL A 95 -11.82 -11.98 -3.55
N ILE A 96 -10.64 -12.46 -3.15
CA ILE A 96 -9.40 -12.28 -3.92
C ILE A 96 -9.52 -12.94 -5.30
N LEU A 97 -10.03 -14.17 -5.35
CA LEU A 97 -10.23 -14.93 -6.59
C LEU A 97 -11.21 -14.21 -7.52
N ALA A 98 -12.41 -13.89 -7.03
CA ALA A 98 -13.46 -13.23 -7.80
C ALA A 98 -12.96 -11.91 -8.42
N LYS A 99 -12.36 -11.04 -7.59
CA LYS A 99 -11.86 -9.73 -8.05
C LYS A 99 -10.65 -9.86 -8.95
N GLY A 100 -9.73 -10.75 -8.64
CA GLY A 100 -8.50 -10.92 -9.41
C GLY A 100 -8.75 -11.53 -10.80
N LEU A 101 -9.59 -12.56 -10.90
CA LEU A 101 -10.01 -13.14 -12.17
C LEU A 101 -10.79 -12.12 -13.02
N THR A 102 -11.72 -11.39 -12.41
CA THR A 102 -12.46 -10.32 -13.09
C THR A 102 -11.53 -9.22 -13.60
N LYS A 103 -10.55 -8.80 -12.80
CA LYS A 103 -9.58 -7.77 -13.21
C LYS A 103 -8.69 -8.22 -14.35
N SER A 104 -8.36 -9.52 -14.40
CA SER A 104 -7.42 -10.07 -15.37
C SER A 104 -8.09 -10.45 -16.69
N LYS A 105 -9.30 -11.05 -16.62
CA LYS A 105 -10.01 -11.62 -17.78
C LYS A 105 -11.33 -10.90 -18.13
N GLY A 106 -11.80 -9.99 -17.27
CA GLY A 106 -13.11 -9.32 -17.39
C GLY A 106 -14.26 -10.19 -16.90
N THR A 107 -14.35 -11.41 -17.41
CA THR A 107 -15.25 -12.49 -16.96
C THR A 107 -14.45 -13.78 -16.85
N PHE A 108 -14.88 -14.70 -16.02
CA PHE A 108 -14.18 -15.98 -15.81
C PHE A 108 -15.14 -17.16 -15.75
N THR A 109 -14.63 -18.36 -16.04
CA THR A 109 -15.41 -19.60 -16.09
C THR A 109 -15.11 -20.49 -14.89
N LEU A 110 -15.78 -21.65 -14.82
CA LEU A 110 -15.44 -22.69 -13.83
C LEU A 110 -14.00 -23.20 -14.03
N GLU A 111 -13.56 -23.36 -15.28
CA GLU A 111 -12.22 -23.84 -15.64
C GLU A 111 -11.14 -22.89 -15.08
N ASP A 112 -11.36 -21.59 -15.18
CA ASP A 112 -10.45 -20.58 -14.63
C ASP A 112 -10.29 -20.70 -13.09
N VAL A 113 -11.35 -21.11 -12.41
CA VAL A 113 -11.33 -21.34 -10.96
C VAL A 113 -10.64 -22.68 -10.66
N GLN A 114 -10.88 -23.71 -11.46
CA GLN A 114 -10.25 -25.03 -11.35
C GLN A 114 -8.73 -24.96 -11.42
N GLU A 115 -8.18 -24.12 -12.30
CA GLU A 115 -6.73 -23.90 -12.41
C GLU A 115 -6.08 -23.44 -11.09
N ILE A 116 -6.83 -22.77 -10.22
CA ILE A 116 -6.32 -22.14 -8.98
C ILE A 116 -6.63 -22.98 -7.74
N VAL A 117 -7.86 -23.46 -7.61
CA VAL A 117 -8.34 -24.15 -6.38
C VAL A 117 -8.36 -25.68 -6.51
N GLY A 118 -8.14 -26.18 -7.74
CA GLY A 118 -8.23 -27.58 -8.10
C GLY A 118 -9.65 -28.03 -8.45
N GLU A 119 -9.74 -29.01 -9.35
CA GLU A 119 -11.00 -29.54 -9.90
C GLU A 119 -12.02 -29.94 -8.83
N LYS A 120 -11.55 -30.60 -7.75
CA LYS A 120 -12.40 -31.09 -6.66
C LYS A 120 -13.10 -29.97 -5.86
N ASN A 121 -12.55 -28.77 -5.87
CA ASN A 121 -13.03 -27.67 -5.03
C ASN A 121 -13.72 -26.57 -5.86
N ALA A 122 -13.47 -26.48 -7.16
CA ALA A 122 -13.89 -25.34 -7.97
C ALA A 122 -15.40 -25.11 -7.97
N GLU A 123 -16.19 -26.17 -8.14
CA GLU A 123 -17.66 -26.06 -8.12
C GLU A 123 -18.16 -25.53 -6.77
N ARG A 124 -17.58 -26.01 -5.67
CA ARG A 124 -17.92 -25.55 -4.31
C ARG A 124 -17.54 -24.08 -4.11
N TYR A 125 -16.40 -23.66 -4.65
CA TYR A 125 -15.97 -22.26 -4.62
C TYR A 125 -16.92 -21.36 -5.42
N VAL A 126 -17.28 -21.75 -6.64
CA VAL A 126 -18.21 -20.98 -7.48
C VAL A 126 -19.58 -20.88 -6.83
N ALA A 127 -20.12 -21.99 -6.31
CA ALA A 127 -21.38 -22.00 -5.59
C ALA A 127 -21.33 -21.08 -4.35
N ALA A 128 -20.30 -21.22 -3.51
CA ALA A 128 -20.15 -20.37 -2.33
C ALA A 128 -19.97 -18.88 -2.66
N MET A 129 -19.23 -18.56 -3.73
CA MET A 129 -19.07 -17.20 -4.21
C MET A 129 -20.40 -16.61 -4.72
N MET A 130 -21.24 -17.43 -5.35
CA MET A 130 -22.56 -17.02 -5.82
C MET A 130 -23.54 -16.83 -4.66
N ASP A 131 -23.60 -17.77 -3.73
CA ASP A 131 -24.44 -17.72 -2.53
C ASP A 131 -24.13 -16.50 -1.64
N ARG A 132 -22.85 -16.11 -1.56
CA ARG A 132 -22.39 -14.94 -0.79
C ARG A 132 -22.36 -13.65 -1.60
N CYS A 133 -22.85 -13.68 -2.83
CA CYS A 133 -22.93 -12.51 -3.73
C CYS A 133 -21.57 -11.85 -4.04
N TYR A 134 -20.48 -12.61 -4.06
CA TYR A 134 -19.18 -12.11 -4.56
C TYR A 134 -19.10 -12.09 -6.07
N ILE A 135 -19.88 -12.93 -6.74
CA ILE A 135 -19.89 -13.08 -8.19
C ILE A 135 -21.33 -13.09 -8.70
N ALA A 136 -21.51 -12.63 -9.94
CA ALA A 136 -22.75 -12.74 -10.69
C ALA A 136 -22.47 -13.50 -11.99
N GLU A 137 -23.40 -14.36 -12.40
CA GLU A 137 -23.40 -14.98 -13.71
C GLU A 137 -23.93 -13.97 -14.74
N VAL A 138 -23.06 -13.50 -15.62
CA VAL A 138 -23.41 -12.48 -16.63
C VAL A 138 -23.83 -13.10 -17.97
N ARG A 139 -23.40 -14.33 -18.22
CA ARG A 139 -23.81 -15.22 -19.31
C ARG A 139 -23.71 -16.66 -18.82
N PRO A 140 -24.41 -17.63 -19.44
CA PRO A 140 -24.29 -19.04 -19.07
C PRO A 140 -22.83 -19.48 -18.95
N GLY A 141 -22.41 -19.87 -17.75
CA GLY A 141 -21.04 -20.32 -17.42
C GLY A 141 -19.97 -19.23 -17.34
N GLN A 142 -20.35 -17.94 -17.40
CA GLN A 142 -19.44 -16.80 -17.26
C GLN A 142 -19.79 -15.93 -16.06
N TYR A 143 -18.82 -15.82 -15.16
CA TYR A 143 -18.95 -15.12 -13.89
C TYR A 143 -18.15 -13.82 -13.89
N ARG A 144 -18.61 -12.88 -13.07
CA ARG A 144 -17.96 -11.59 -12.85
C ARG A 144 -18.11 -11.17 -11.39
N SER A 145 -17.07 -10.59 -10.80
CA SER A 145 -17.16 -9.98 -9.46
C SER A 145 -18.20 -8.89 -9.45
N SER A 146 -19.01 -8.86 -8.38
CA SER A 146 -19.82 -7.70 -8.03
C SER A 146 -18.98 -6.55 -7.48
#